data_AF-A0A966INV3-F1
#
_entry.id   AF-A0A966INV3-F1
#
_cell.length_a   1.000
_cell.length_b   1.000
_cell.length_c   1.000
_cell.angle_alpha   90.00
_cell.angle_beta   90.00
_cell.angle_gamma   90.00
#
_symmetry.space_group_name_H-M   'P 1'
#
loop_
_entity.id
_entity.type
_entity.pdbx_description
1 polymer ?
#
loop_
_entity_poly.entity_id
_entity_poly.type
_entity_poly.pdbx_seq_one_letter_code
_entity_poly.pdbx_strand_id
1 'polypeptide(L)'
;MKDLLRTEHLSRADIELLFTTASDFATEPLRSLSALSGKTVAIYMTKPSTRTRLASETAIAHLGGSPVFLRSEDLQIGRGETISDTAKILSGFCSALIIRTFAQSDVDELGANATIPVINALTDDDHPTQALADWLTIREKFGADLSGRTFVYVGDGNNVTHSWLLMGAQLGAHVVAATPPGEYAPDAAVVQRAQAIAATTGGKVELSNDPVAASKGASVIYTDVWMSMGDPESERIEKEKVLKPFAVTPEVPAETRTGEKRVALVPDIISKLTRAGLTVSIESGAGVNAGAPDSEYSQAGASVIPAAQAKQSLADADVILSVQPLSPATYAGMKSGAITISFLSPVTANESIDAAAKAGVTALSLELVPRISRAQSMDALTSQALCAGYRAALVAAELSPRFFPLLMTAAGTVTPANVLVLGAGVAGLQAIATARRLGAVVSAYDVRPSSADEVRSMGATFLDLQLEVLEGAGGYAREMTEERAAKQQELLTPYISKSHVLITTAAVPGRPAPRLVTKTMYSQMAEGSVIVDLAAESGGNVEGSVAGETIVTSGGVKIWGGKDVPSQLPFHASSLYARNVLNLLLLMVKDGKVTPDFADEIIDTATVTFGGQRRTPGGTSAKGAQ
;
A
#
# COMPACT_ATOMS: atom_id res chain seq x y z
N MET A 1 38.75 11.93 19.87
CA MET A 1 38.32 12.62 18.64
C MET A 1 37.82 14.02 18.99
N LYS A 2 38.24 15.09 18.28
CA LYS A 2 37.68 16.44 18.44
C LYS A 2 36.40 16.61 17.62
N ASP A 3 36.44 16.23 16.34
CA ASP A 3 35.40 16.48 15.35
C ASP A 3 34.86 15.17 14.76
N LEU A 4 33.57 15.14 14.40
CA LEU A 4 32.95 14.09 13.60
C LEU A 4 32.59 14.67 12.22
N LEU A 5 33.56 14.76 11.32
CA LEU A 5 33.35 15.35 9.99
C LEU A 5 32.84 14.32 8.96
N ARG A 6 33.28 13.07 9.08
CA ARG A 6 32.99 11.96 8.17
C ARG A 6 32.87 10.66 8.94
N THR A 7 32.06 9.73 8.42
CA THR A 7 31.92 8.36 8.93
C THR A 7 33.29 7.68 9.01
N GLU A 8 34.11 7.79 7.95
CA GLU A 8 35.42 7.13 7.87
C GLU A 8 36.45 7.61 8.90
N HIS A 9 36.24 8.75 9.56
CA HIS A 9 37.12 9.24 10.62
C HIS A 9 36.97 8.46 11.94
N LEU A 10 35.90 7.69 12.09
CA LEU A 10 35.65 6.88 13.28
C LEU A 10 36.51 5.61 13.28
N SER A 11 37.29 5.40 14.34
CA SER A 11 37.83 4.06 14.57
C SER A 11 36.73 3.15 15.13
N ARG A 12 36.92 1.83 15.04
CA ARG A 12 36.02 0.87 15.71
C ARG A 12 35.88 1.17 17.21
N ALA A 13 36.97 1.59 17.87
CA ALA A 13 36.94 1.96 19.29
C ALA A 13 36.09 3.21 19.55
N ASP A 14 36.14 4.20 18.66
CA ASP A 14 35.27 5.38 18.76
C ASP A 14 33.79 5.00 18.60
N ILE A 15 33.47 4.13 17.64
CA ILE A 15 32.11 3.65 17.39
C ILE A 15 31.56 2.90 18.62
N GLU A 16 32.35 1.98 19.19
CA GLU A 16 31.95 1.22 20.38
C GLU A 16 31.72 2.10 21.61
N LEU A 17 32.56 3.14 21.79
CA LEU A 17 32.38 4.13 22.84
C LEU A 17 31.08 4.92 22.64
N LEU A 18 30.82 5.37 21.41
CA LEU A 18 29.61 6.11 21.06
C LEU A 18 28.35 5.28 21.27
N PHE A 19 28.35 4.03 20.82
CA PHE A 19 27.23 3.11 21.03
C PHE A 19 26.94 2.87 22.51
N THR A 20 27.96 2.57 23.31
CA THR A 20 27.78 2.36 24.75
C THR A 20 27.26 3.61 25.44
N THR A 21 27.84 4.78 25.10
CA THR A 21 27.41 6.07 25.65
C THR A 21 25.96 6.38 25.25
N ALA A 22 25.60 6.13 23.99
CA ALA A 22 24.25 6.36 23.48
C ALA A 22 23.21 5.45 24.12
N SER A 23 23.47 4.14 24.29
CA SER A 23 22.56 3.23 24.99
C SER A 23 22.35 3.62 26.45
N ASP A 24 23.40 4.10 27.13
CA ASP A 24 23.26 4.62 28.49
C ASP A 24 22.37 5.87 28.52
N PHE A 25 22.53 6.81 27.58
CA PHE A 25 21.66 7.98 27.47
C PHE A 25 20.23 7.63 27.05
N ALA A 26 20.03 6.58 26.25
CA ALA A 26 18.69 6.10 25.92
C ALA A 26 17.97 5.56 27.17
N THR A 27 18.71 4.92 28.07
CA THR A 27 18.18 4.38 29.34
C THR A 27 17.96 5.48 30.38
N GLU A 28 18.91 6.40 30.53
CA GLU A 28 18.87 7.50 31.50
C GLU A 28 19.24 8.83 30.81
N PRO A 29 18.27 9.50 30.13
CA PRO A 29 18.55 10.66 29.30
C PRO A 29 19.19 11.85 30.01
N LEU A 30 18.95 11.99 31.32
CA LEU A 30 19.45 13.09 32.14
C LEU A 30 20.66 12.71 33.01
N ARG A 31 21.27 11.54 32.79
CA ARG A 31 22.43 11.05 33.58
C ARG A 31 23.63 12.00 33.64
N SER A 32 23.68 12.97 32.73
CA SER A 32 24.74 13.98 32.65
C SER A 32 24.17 15.39 32.44
N LEU A 33 23.09 15.71 33.16
CA LEU A 33 22.36 16.99 33.06
C LEU A 33 23.24 18.24 33.24
N SER A 34 24.42 18.15 33.84
CA SER A 34 25.31 19.29 34.02
C SER A 34 26.48 19.35 33.03
N ALA A 35 26.62 18.39 32.11
CA ALA A 35 27.79 18.27 31.22
C ALA A 35 28.00 19.49 30.31
N LEU A 36 26.91 20.11 29.87
CA LEU A 36 26.86 21.34 29.09
C LEU A 36 26.28 22.52 29.87
N SER A 37 26.20 22.45 31.21
CA SER A 37 25.66 23.55 32.02
C SER A 37 26.40 24.86 31.73
N GLY A 38 25.63 25.89 31.37
CA GLY A 38 26.17 27.22 31.01
C GLY A 38 26.89 27.27 29.65
N LYS A 39 26.85 26.21 28.86
CA LYS A 39 27.45 26.16 27.51
C LYS A 39 26.38 26.28 26.43
N THR A 40 26.78 26.85 25.31
CA THR A 40 25.93 27.01 24.13
C THR A 40 26.41 26.08 23.02
N VAL A 41 25.51 25.41 22.31
CA VAL A 41 25.84 24.59 21.15
C VAL A 41 25.09 25.12 19.93
N ALA A 42 25.83 25.46 18.88
CA ALA A 42 25.25 25.92 17.62
C ALA A 42 24.74 24.72 16.82
N ILE A 43 23.56 24.87 16.23
CA ILE A 43 22.98 23.93 15.27
C ILE A 43 22.76 24.71 13.98
N TYR A 44 23.61 24.49 12.98
CA TYR A 44 23.53 25.15 11.69
C TYR A 44 22.95 24.20 10.63
N MET A 45 21.81 24.57 10.02
CA MET A 45 21.19 23.75 8.97
C MET A 45 20.84 24.56 7.74
N THR A 46 21.47 24.25 6.59
CA THR A 46 21.01 24.71 5.26
C THR A 46 20.08 23.69 4.60
N LYS A 47 20.20 22.40 4.98
CA LYS A 47 19.24 21.35 4.66
C LYS A 47 18.28 21.10 5.83
N PRO A 48 17.06 21.67 5.83
CA PRO A 48 16.16 21.57 6.98
C PRO A 48 15.75 20.12 7.28
N SER A 49 15.66 19.76 8.57
CA SER A 49 15.19 18.45 9.04
C SER A 49 14.55 18.56 10.42
N THR A 50 13.25 18.24 10.51
CA THR A 50 12.52 18.26 11.79
C THR A 50 13.12 17.26 12.78
N ARG A 51 13.42 16.04 12.34
CA ARG A 51 13.95 14.98 13.20
C ARG A 51 15.34 15.33 13.74
N THR A 52 16.26 15.72 12.86
CA THR A 52 17.65 16.03 13.24
C THR A 52 17.70 17.23 14.17
N ARG A 53 16.90 18.27 13.89
CA ARG A 53 16.81 19.45 14.73
C ARG A 53 16.31 19.12 16.13
N LEU A 54 15.14 18.47 16.24
CA LEU A 54 14.54 18.17 17.54
C LEU A 54 15.42 17.23 18.37
N ALA A 55 16.04 16.22 17.75
CA ALA A 55 16.98 15.33 18.42
C ALA A 55 18.20 16.09 18.97
N SER A 56 18.78 16.99 18.17
CA SER A 56 19.94 17.79 18.55
C SER A 56 19.61 18.78 19.68
N GLU A 57 18.55 19.57 19.52
CA GLU A 57 18.11 20.55 20.54
C GLU A 57 17.81 19.85 21.87
N THR A 58 17.13 18.70 21.81
CA THR A 58 16.77 17.90 22.98
C THR A 58 18.00 17.30 23.65
N ALA A 59 18.95 16.75 22.89
CA ALA A 59 20.20 16.21 23.44
C ALA A 59 21.01 17.30 24.16
N ILE A 60 21.11 18.50 23.58
CA ILE A 60 21.80 19.64 24.21
C ILE A 60 21.10 20.03 25.51
N ALA A 61 19.77 20.15 25.50
CA ALA A 61 18.98 20.51 26.67
C ALA A 61 19.08 19.44 27.78
N HIS A 62 19.05 18.15 27.43
CA HIS A 62 19.22 17.04 28.37
C HIS A 62 20.60 17.02 29.04
N LEU A 63 21.62 17.57 28.39
CA LEU A 63 22.96 17.76 28.94
C LEU A 63 23.11 19.09 29.71
N GLY A 64 22.03 19.88 29.83
CA GLY A 64 21.99 21.18 30.53
C GLY A 64 22.51 22.36 29.73
N GLY A 65 22.75 22.19 28.43
CA GLY A 65 23.21 23.24 27.52
C GLY A 65 22.07 24.01 26.88
N SER A 66 22.44 25.12 26.23
CA SER A 66 21.52 25.95 25.45
C SER A 66 21.74 25.72 23.95
N PRO A 67 20.77 25.16 23.22
CA PRO A 67 20.88 25.06 21.77
C PRO A 67 20.61 26.42 21.11
N VAL A 68 21.43 26.78 20.12
CA VAL A 68 21.20 27.95 19.25
C VAL A 68 21.05 27.46 17.82
N PHE A 69 19.82 27.51 17.31
CA PHE A 69 19.51 27.09 15.95
C PHE A 69 19.75 28.24 14.96
N LEU A 70 20.53 27.97 13.92
CA LEU A 70 20.95 28.92 12.89
C LEU A 70 20.57 28.37 11.51
N ARG A 71 19.95 29.21 10.69
CA ARG A 71 19.67 28.93 9.28
C ARG A 71 20.70 29.62 8.38
N SER A 72 20.66 29.26 7.10
CA SER A 72 21.40 29.94 6.03
C SER A 72 21.27 31.46 6.09
N GLU A 73 20.05 31.97 6.27
CA GLU A 73 19.71 33.38 6.28
C GLU A 73 20.16 34.12 7.55
N ASP A 74 20.47 33.39 8.63
CA ASP A 74 20.93 33.96 9.90
C ASP A 74 22.45 34.22 9.88
N LEU A 75 23.19 33.53 9.00
CA LEU A 75 24.64 33.66 8.85
C LEU A 75 25.02 34.68 7.76
N GLN A 76 26.21 35.26 7.89
CA GLN A 76 26.73 36.22 6.91
C GLN A 76 27.44 35.54 5.72
N ILE A 77 27.45 34.20 5.67
CA ILE A 77 28.03 33.41 4.56
C ILE A 77 27.44 33.88 3.22
N GLY A 78 26.13 34.08 3.14
CA GLY A 78 25.45 34.57 1.93
C GLY A 78 25.71 36.06 1.59
N ARG A 79 26.44 36.78 2.44
CA ARG A 79 26.80 38.21 2.27
C ARG A 79 28.31 38.44 2.14
N GLY A 80 29.08 37.38 1.93
CA GLY A 80 30.52 37.45 1.65
C GLY A 80 31.44 37.05 2.81
N GLU A 81 30.90 36.61 3.95
CA GLU A 81 31.72 35.98 5.01
C GLU A 81 32.21 34.61 4.55
N THR A 82 33.49 34.31 4.79
CA THR A 82 34.06 32.99 4.46
C THR A 82 33.67 31.94 5.50
N ILE A 83 33.62 30.66 5.11
CA ILE A 83 33.35 29.56 6.04
C ILE A 83 34.41 29.52 7.16
N SER A 84 35.69 29.75 6.82
CA SER A 84 36.78 29.93 7.80
C SER A 84 36.48 31.01 8.84
N ASP A 85 35.95 32.18 8.44
CA ASP A 85 35.66 33.26 9.38
C ASP A 85 34.42 32.95 10.23
N THR A 86 33.36 32.39 9.62
CA THR A 86 32.21 31.88 10.37
C THR A 86 32.64 30.83 11.42
N ALA A 87 33.58 29.93 11.08
CA ALA A 87 34.12 28.93 11.99
C ALA A 87 34.77 29.58 13.24
N LYS A 88 35.56 30.63 13.04
CA LYS A 88 36.24 31.39 14.12
C LYS A 88 35.24 32.13 14.99
N ILE A 89 34.22 32.74 14.40
CA ILE A 89 33.15 33.44 15.13
C ILE A 89 32.37 32.44 15.99
N LEU A 90 31.86 31.35 15.40
CA LEU A 90 31.13 30.33 16.14
C LEU A 90 31.97 29.74 17.27
N SER A 91 33.28 29.55 17.05
CA SER A 91 34.22 29.11 18.08
C SER A 91 34.35 30.06 19.27
N GLY A 92 34.15 31.37 19.06
CA GLY A 92 34.22 32.36 20.13
C GLY A 92 32.98 32.41 21.02
N PHE A 93 31.83 31.95 20.53
CA PHE A 93 30.54 32.07 21.22
C PHE A 93 29.93 30.73 21.65
N CYS A 94 30.24 29.64 20.95
CA CYS A 94 29.67 28.32 21.18
C CYS A 94 30.74 27.36 21.71
N SER A 95 30.30 26.23 22.25
CA SER A 95 31.16 25.16 22.75
C SER A 95 31.20 23.93 21.83
N ALA A 96 30.28 23.83 20.88
CA ALA A 96 30.27 22.85 19.80
C ALA A 96 29.37 23.35 18.65
N LEU A 97 29.54 22.77 17.47
CA LEU A 97 28.75 23.03 16.27
C LEU A 97 28.22 21.71 15.71
N ILE A 98 26.91 21.61 15.54
CA ILE A 98 26.24 20.57 14.75
C ILE A 98 25.87 21.19 13.40
N ILE A 99 26.35 20.63 12.29
CA ILE A 99 26.09 21.15 10.96
C ILE A 99 25.37 20.13 10.08
N ARG A 100 24.35 20.59 9.35
CA ARG A 100 23.70 19.87 8.26
C ARG A 100 23.67 20.75 7.01
N THR A 101 24.44 20.38 6.00
CA THR A 101 24.61 21.18 4.78
C THR A 101 24.59 20.33 3.51
N PHE A 102 24.85 20.95 2.36
CA PHE A 102 24.95 20.28 1.07
C PHE A 102 26.39 19.78 0.87
N ALA A 103 27.36 20.70 0.74
CA ALA A 103 28.73 20.37 0.39
C ALA A 103 29.54 19.86 1.59
N GLN A 104 30.22 18.73 1.42
CA GLN A 104 31.12 18.20 2.43
C GLN A 104 32.37 19.09 2.62
N SER A 105 32.78 19.84 1.59
CA SER A 105 33.86 20.82 1.71
C SER A 105 33.59 21.89 2.77
N ASP A 106 32.33 22.28 2.97
CA ASP A 106 31.94 23.27 3.98
C ASP A 106 32.21 22.72 5.39
N VAL A 107 31.87 21.44 5.61
CA VAL A 107 32.11 20.73 6.87
C VAL A 107 33.61 20.55 7.12
N ASP A 108 34.37 20.21 6.07
CA ASP A 108 35.82 20.04 6.16
C ASP A 108 36.51 21.40 6.48
N GLU A 109 36.08 22.49 5.84
CA GLU A 109 36.59 23.84 6.11
C GLU A 109 36.24 24.33 7.52
N LEU A 110 35.00 24.09 8.00
CA LEU A 110 34.61 24.37 9.38
C LEU A 110 35.47 23.58 10.36
N GLY A 111 35.66 22.27 10.13
CA GLY A 111 36.48 21.41 10.99
C GLY A 111 37.93 21.88 11.06
N ALA A 112 38.50 22.32 9.93
CA ALA A 112 39.87 22.82 9.86
C ALA A 112 40.08 24.17 10.59
N ASN A 113 39.05 25.01 10.67
CA ASN A 113 39.17 26.38 11.18
C ASN A 113 38.50 26.60 12.55
N ALA A 114 37.58 25.74 12.98
CA ALA A 114 36.92 25.84 14.27
C ALA A 114 37.83 25.31 15.40
N THR A 115 37.88 26.03 16.52
CA THR A 115 38.56 25.55 17.72
C THR A 115 37.66 24.66 18.59
N ILE A 116 36.35 24.67 18.32
CA ILE A 116 35.33 23.82 18.96
C ILE A 116 35.03 22.57 18.13
N PRO A 117 34.45 21.51 18.74
CA PRO A 117 33.98 20.33 18.03
C PRO A 117 32.97 20.66 16.93
N VAL A 118 33.16 20.07 15.75
CA VAL A 118 32.22 20.11 14.62
C VAL A 118 31.66 18.71 14.38
N ILE A 119 30.32 18.60 14.34
CA ILE A 119 29.58 17.35 14.18
C ILE A 119 28.77 17.43 12.88
N ASN A 120 29.12 16.59 11.91
CA ASN A 120 28.40 16.43 10.67
C ASN A 120 27.08 15.67 10.91
N ALA A 121 25.96 16.34 10.67
CA ALA A 121 24.62 15.81 10.78
C ALA A 121 23.94 15.55 9.42
N LEU A 122 24.61 15.85 8.31
CA LEU A 122 24.37 15.38 6.93
C LEU A 122 25.10 16.30 5.94
N THR A 123 25.67 15.70 4.90
CA THR A 123 26.07 16.32 3.63
C THR A 123 25.52 15.49 2.46
N ASP A 124 25.72 15.93 1.23
CA ASP A 124 25.39 15.16 0.02
C ASP A 124 26.28 13.92 -0.15
N ASP A 125 27.38 13.84 0.62
CA ASP A 125 28.34 12.74 0.56
C ASP A 125 28.17 11.74 1.72
N ASP A 126 27.79 12.22 2.91
CA ASP A 126 27.88 11.45 4.16
C ASP A 126 26.80 11.85 5.19
N HIS A 127 26.41 10.92 6.05
CA HIS A 127 25.42 11.09 7.11
C HIS A 127 25.79 10.29 8.38
N PRO A 128 26.92 10.63 9.05
CA PRO A 128 27.50 9.78 10.09
C PRO A 128 26.61 9.61 11.32
N THR A 129 25.84 10.64 11.69
CA THR A 129 24.91 10.56 12.84
C THR A 129 23.73 9.61 12.60
N GLN A 130 23.23 9.51 11.36
CA GLN A 130 22.18 8.54 11.01
C GLN A 130 22.76 7.13 11.01
N ALA A 131 23.92 6.93 10.37
CA ALA A 131 24.60 5.63 10.38
C ALA A 131 24.91 5.14 11.80
N LEU A 132 25.36 6.01 12.70
CA LEU A 132 25.56 5.66 14.11
C LEU A 132 24.26 5.20 14.78
N ALA A 133 23.15 5.90 14.58
CA ALA A 133 21.87 5.52 15.16
C ALA A 133 21.34 4.18 14.62
N ASP A 134 21.49 3.96 13.32
CA ASP A 134 21.03 2.74 12.65
C ASP A 134 21.87 1.52 13.08
N TRP A 135 23.19 1.66 13.11
CA TRP A 135 24.09 0.58 13.56
C TRP A 135 24.01 0.34 15.07
N LEU A 136 23.70 1.35 15.88
CA LEU A 136 23.37 1.15 17.30
C LEU A 136 22.14 0.26 17.45
N THR A 137 21.08 0.53 16.68
CA THR A 137 19.87 -0.30 16.67
C THR A 137 20.21 -1.75 16.30
N ILE A 138 21.08 -1.96 15.33
CA ILE A 138 21.56 -3.29 14.94
C ILE A 138 22.33 -3.96 16.07
N ARG A 139 23.25 -3.24 16.73
CA ARG A 139 23.99 -3.74 17.90
C ARG A 139 23.05 -4.15 19.03
N GLU A 140 22.02 -3.36 19.31
CA GLU A 140 21.03 -3.67 20.36
C GLU A 140 20.22 -4.93 20.04
N LYS A 141 20.04 -5.25 18.75
CA LYS A 141 19.31 -6.46 18.31
C LYS A 141 20.18 -7.70 18.18
N PHE A 142 21.40 -7.57 17.67
CA PHE A 142 22.25 -8.70 17.32
C PHE A 142 23.48 -8.85 18.22
N GLY A 143 23.74 -7.89 19.10
CA GLY A 143 24.96 -7.82 19.90
C GLY A 143 26.14 -7.23 19.14
N ALA A 144 27.31 -7.25 19.78
CA ALA A 144 28.55 -6.75 19.20
C ALA A 144 29.20 -7.72 18.18
N ASP A 145 28.79 -9.00 18.19
CA ASP A 145 29.27 -9.99 17.23
C ASP A 145 28.39 -10.01 15.99
N LEU A 146 28.94 -9.47 14.90
CA LEU A 146 28.31 -9.38 13.60
C LEU A 146 28.74 -10.51 12.65
N SER A 147 29.56 -11.46 13.14
CA SER A 147 30.09 -12.55 12.31
C SER A 147 28.98 -13.45 11.76
N GLY A 148 29.15 -13.91 10.52
CA GLY A 148 28.18 -14.78 9.85
C GLY A 148 26.85 -14.11 9.47
N ARG A 149 26.73 -12.79 9.61
CA ARG A 149 25.53 -12.01 9.26
C ARG A 149 25.80 -11.12 8.06
N THR A 150 24.79 -10.98 7.21
CA THR A 150 24.81 -10.06 6.06
C THR A 150 23.82 -8.93 6.28
N PHE A 151 24.24 -7.70 6.03
CA PHE A 151 23.46 -6.48 6.25
C PHE A 151 23.30 -5.76 4.91
N VAL A 152 22.07 -5.66 4.41
CA VAL A 152 21.80 -5.23 3.04
C VAL A 152 21.11 -3.88 3.06
N TYR A 153 21.69 -2.90 2.37
CA TYR A 153 20.99 -1.69 1.98
C TYR A 153 20.27 -1.93 0.65
N VAL A 154 19.02 -1.50 0.52
CA VAL A 154 18.24 -1.58 -0.71
C VAL A 154 17.69 -0.19 -1.03
N GLY A 155 17.99 0.34 -2.21
CA GLY A 155 17.46 1.63 -2.65
C GLY A 155 18.46 2.45 -3.47
N ASP A 156 18.45 3.76 -3.23
CA ASP A 156 19.30 4.73 -3.93
C ASP A 156 20.73 4.77 -3.37
N GLY A 157 21.74 4.78 -4.24
CA GLY A 157 23.17 4.84 -3.91
C GLY A 157 23.66 6.19 -3.41
N ASN A 158 22.90 6.85 -2.55
CA ASN A 158 23.16 8.19 -2.03
C ASN A 158 24.10 8.20 -0.80
N ASN A 159 24.19 9.36 -0.14
CA ASN A 159 24.95 9.56 1.09
C ASN A 159 24.63 8.58 2.23
N VAL A 160 23.38 8.12 2.35
CA VAL A 160 23.00 7.13 3.37
C VAL A 160 23.60 5.77 3.04
N THR A 161 23.56 5.36 1.77
CA THR A 161 24.27 4.16 1.29
C THR A 161 25.77 4.25 1.53
N HIS A 162 26.38 5.42 1.26
CA HIS A 162 27.80 5.65 1.50
C HIS A 162 28.16 5.45 2.97
N SER A 163 27.41 6.11 3.86
CA SER A 163 27.61 6.04 5.31
C SER A 163 27.42 4.62 5.83
N TRP A 164 26.40 3.92 5.33
CA TRP A 164 26.10 2.53 5.66
C TRP A 164 27.26 1.59 5.33
N LEU A 165 27.81 1.71 4.12
CA LEU A 165 28.93 0.88 3.66
C LEU A 165 30.21 1.14 4.48
N LEU A 166 30.54 2.41 4.72
CA LEU A 166 31.73 2.80 5.49
C LEU A 166 31.63 2.34 6.95
N MET A 167 30.49 2.59 7.61
CA MET A 167 30.27 2.20 9.01
C MET A 167 30.30 0.68 9.17
N GLY A 168 29.64 -0.07 8.28
CA GLY A 168 29.69 -1.52 8.29
C GLY A 168 31.09 -2.07 8.08
N ALA A 169 31.86 -1.48 7.16
CA ALA A 169 33.26 -1.83 6.96
C ALA A 169 34.10 -1.58 8.23
N GLN A 170 33.92 -0.44 8.91
CA GLN A 170 34.62 -0.12 10.16
C GLN A 170 34.30 -1.11 11.30
N LEU A 171 33.06 -1.59 11.35
CA LEU A 171 32.59 -2.59 12.31
C LEU A 171 33.03 -4.03 11.98
N GLY A 172 33.60 -4.26 10.78
CA GLY A 172 33.95 -5.59 10.30
C GLY A 172 32.74 -6.43 9.88
N ALA A 173 31.64 -5.79 9.50
CA ALA A 173 30.42 -6.45 9.04
C ALA A 173 30.52 -6.87 7.57
N HIS A 174 29.68 -7.83 7.16
CA HIS A 174 29.41 -8.08 5.75
C HIS A 174 28.23 -7.21 5.31
N VAL A 175 28.53 -6.14 4.58
CA VAL A 175 27.55 -5.22 4.02
C VAL A 175 27.39 -5.38 2.52
N VAL A 176 26.16 -5.22 2.04
CA VAL A 176 25.81 -5.22 0.63
C VAL A 176 25.00 -3.96 0.33
N ALA A 177 25.31 -3.27 -0.77
CA ALA A 177 24.43 -2.24 -1.33
C ALA A 177 23.75 -2.81 -2.59
N ALA A 178 22.44 -2.96 -2.51
CA ALA A 178 21.59 -3.32 -3.63
C ALA A 178 20.95 -2.05 -4.21
N THR A 179 21.49 -1.57 -5.33
CA THR A 179 21.08 -0.31 -5.96
C THR A 179 20.88 -0.50 -7.46
N PRO A 180 20.11 0.37 -8.13
CA PRO A 180 20.16 0.42 -9.59
C PRO A 180 21.58 0.79 -10.07
N PRO A 181 21.98 0.35 -11.28
CA PRO A 181 23.24 0.77 -11.87
C PRO A 181 23.18 2.22 -12.37
N GLY A 182 24.32 2.78 -12.77
CA GLY A 182 24.38 4.11 -13.38
C GLY A 182 24.36 5.22 -12.34
N GLU A 183 23.48 6.21 -12.53
CA GLU A 183 23.40 7.41 -11.68
C GLU A 183 22.92 7.13 -10.25
N TYR A 184 22.26 5.99 -10.01
CA TYR A 184 21.79 5.57 -8.68
C TYR A 184 22.75 4.58 -8.00
N ALA A 185 23.92 4.33 -8.58
CA ALA A 185 24.96 3.51 -7.96
C ALA A 185 25.75 4.36 -6.95
N PRO A 186 26.22 3.76 -5.83
CA PRO A 186 27.07 4.47 -4.90
C PRO A 186 28.37 4.92 -5.55
N ASP A 187 28.89 6.06 -5.08
CA ASP A 187 30.15 6.63 -5.56
C ASP A 187 31.28 5.59 -5.50
N ALA A 188 31.93 5.38 -6.64
CA ALA A 188 32.94 4.34 -6.78
C ALA A 188 34.15 4.54 -5.86
N ALA A 189 34.53 5.80 -5.58
CA ALA A 189 35.61 6.10 -4.66
C ALA A 189 35.21 5.79 -3.21
N VAL A 190 33.95 6.05 -2.82
CA VAL A 190 33.42 5.62 -1.50
C VAL A 190 33.47 4.10 -1.37
N VAL A 191 32.99 3.37 -2.39
CA VAL A 191 32.99 1.90 -2.38
C VAL A 191 34.40 1.35 -2.25
N GLN A 192 35.37 1.90 -2.99
CA GLN A 192 36.77 1.50 -2.89
C GLN A 192 37.35 1.74 -1.49
N ARG A 193 37.03 2.88 -0.87
CA ARG A 193 37.43 3.16 0.52
C ARG A 193 36.81 2.17 1.50
N ALA A 194 35.51 1.89 1.38
CA ALA A 194 34.82 0.91 2.22
C ALA A 194 35.44 -0.50 2.07
N GLN A 195 35.77 -0.92 0.84
CA GLN A 195 36.45 -2.18 0.57
C GLN A 195 37.86 -2.24 1.19
N ALA A 196 38.62 -1.14 1.10
CA ALA A 196 39.94 -1.05 1.72
C ALA A 196 39.87 -1.15 3.25
N ILE A 197 38.88 -0.49 3.87
CA ILE A 197 38.63 -0.59 5.31
C ILE A 197 38.25 -2.04 5.67
N ALA A 198 37.29 -2.63 4.94
CA ALA A 198 36.83 -3.99 5.17
C ALA A 198 37.96 -5.03 5.13
N ALA A 199 38.93 -4.87 4.22
CA ALA A 199 40.11 -5.72 4.13
C ALA A 199 40.97 -5.70 5.40
N THR A 200 40.97 -4.59 6.15
CA THR A 200 41.73 -4.45 7.41
C THR A 200 40.94 -4.88 8.65
N THR A 201 39.61 -4.77 8.62
CA THR A 201 38.72 -5.06 9.75
C THR A 201 38.16 -6.49 9.75
N GLY A 202 38.35 -7.22 8.65
CA GLY A 202 37.76 -8.55 8.44
C GLY A 202 36.32 -8.51 7.94
N GLY A 203 35.81 -7.33 7.59
CA GLY A 203 34.50 -7.16 6.98
C GLY A 203 34.47 -7.52 5.50
N LYS A 204 33.31 -7.36 4.87
CA LYS A 204 33.11 -7.58 3.44
C LYS A 204 32.15 -6.54 2.89
N VAL A 205 32.47 -5.95 1.73
CA VAL A 205 31.64 -4.95 1.05
C VAL A 205 31.33 -5.44 -0.35
N GLU A 206 30.05 -5.56 -0.68
CA GLU A 206 29.56 -6.00 -1.99
C GLU A 206 28.54 -5.03 -2.59
N LEU A 207 28.47 -5.01 -3.92
CA LEU A 207 27.43 -4.32 -4.67
C LEU A 207 26.57 -5.35 -5.40
N SER A 208 25.27 -5.08 -5.50
CA SER A 208 24.33 -5.88 -6.28
C SER A 208 23.37 -4.98 -7.04
N ASN A 209 23.00 -5.40 -8.26
CA ASN A 209 21.90 -4.79 -9.02
C ASN A 209 20.62 -5.64 -8.92
N ASP A 210 20.64 -6.70 -8.11
CA ASP A 210 19.50 -7.58 -7.83
C ASP A 210 19.15 -7.47 -6.34
N PRO A 211 18.09 -6.71 -5.98
CA PRO A 211 17.71 -6.50 -4.59
C PRO A 211 17.14 -7.75 -3.94
N VAL A 212 16.53 -8.66 -4.71
CA VAL A 212 15.97 -9.90 -4.19
C VAL A 212 17.07 -10.89 -3.86
N ALA A 213 18.04 -11.07 -4.77
CA ALA A 213 19.18 -11.93 -4.52
C ALA A 213 20.05 -11.42 -3.37
N ALA A 214 20.30 -10.11 -3.31
CA ALA A 214 21.08 -9.49 -2.23
C ALA A 214 20.41 -9.69 -0.87
N SER A 215 19.08 -9.55 -0.80
CA SER A 215 18.32 -9.64 0.46
C SER A 215 18.12 -11.07 0.96
N LYS A 216 18.38 -12.09 0.13
CA LYS A 216 18.13 -13.49 0.48
C LYS A 216 19.07 -13.95 1.59
N GLY A 217 18.52 -14.21 2.78
CA GLY A 217 19.29 -14.63 3.96
C GLY A 217 19.98 -13.48 4.69
N ALA A 218 19.68 -12.23 4.33
CA ALA A 218 20.15 -11.07 5.06
C ALA A 218 19.60 -11.08 6.50
N SER A 219 20.44 -10.70 7.47
CA SER A 219 20.00 -10.47 8.84
C SER A 219 19.27 -9.14 8.99
N VAL A 220 19.62 -8.15 8.15
CA VAL A 220 19.00 -6.82 8.12
C VAL A 220 18.81 -6.40 6.67
N ILE A 221 17.62 -5.86 6.38
CA ILE A 221 17.34 -5.08 5.17
C ILE A 221 17.11 -3.64 5.64
N TYR A 222 17.94 -2.73 5.15
CA TYR A 222 17.90 -1.31 5.45
C TYR A 222 17.57 -0.54 4.16
N THR A 223 16.80 0.53 4.27
CA THR A 223 16.41 1.37 3.13
C THR A 223 16.19 2.80 3.61
N ASP A 224 16.37 3.76 2.72
CA ASP A 224 16.07 5.16 2.96
C ASP A 224 14.94 5.65 2.03
N VAL A 225 14.34 6.78 2.36
CA VAL A 225 13.40 7.45 1.48
C VAL A 225 14.10 7.87 0.20
N TRP A 226 13.50 7.54 -0.95
CA TRP A 226 14.07 7.87 -2.26
C TRP A 226 14.02 9.35 -2.61
N MET A 227 13.21 10.12 -1.87
CA MET A 227 12.86 11.49 -2.20
C MET A 227 13.37 12.44 -1.14
N SER A 228 14.08 13.49 -1.56
CA SER A 228 14.43 14.60 -0.68
C SER A 228 13.32 15.66 -0.64
N MET A 229 13.25 16.40 0.47
CA MET A 229 12.33 17.54 0.56
C MET A 229 12.78 18.63 -0.42
N GLY A 230 11.93 18.92 -1.42
CA GLY A 230 12.19 19.95 -2.43
C GLY A 230 12.50 19.43 -3.83
N ASP A 231 12.66 18.12 -4.00
CA ASP A 231 12.92 17.52 -5.33
C ASP A 231 11.78 17.86 -6.32
N PRO A 232 12.09 18.35 -7.54
CA PRO A 232 11.11 18.64 -8.58
C PRO A 232 10.28 17.41 -8.95
N GLU A 233 9.02 17.61 -9.34
CA GLU A 233 8.11 16.52 -9.69
C GLU A 233 8.63 15.63 -10.83
N SER A 234 9.39 16.20 -11.78
CA SER A 234 10.01 15.43 -12.86
C SER A 234 11.04 14.43 -12.36
N GLU A 235 11.86 14.83 -11.38
CA GLU A 235 12.87 13.98 -10.76
C GLU A 235 12.22 12.88 -9.91
N ARG A 236 11.11 13.22 -9.24
CA ARG A 236 10.31 12.26 -8.48
C ARG A 236 9.80 11.11 -9.36
N ILE A 237 9.22 11.44 -10.52
CA ILE A 237 8.68 10.45 -11.45
C ILE A 237 9.79 9.51 -11.97
N GLU A 238 10.96 10.06 -12.27
CA GLU A 238 12.11 9.29 -12.75
C GLU A 238 12.67 8.36 -11.67
N LYS A 239 12.90 8.89 -10.45
CA LYS A 239 13.34 8.12 -9.28
C LYS A 239 12.36 6.99 -8.95
N GLU A 240 11.05 7.26 -8.93
CA GLU A 240 10.05 6.22 -8.66
C GLU A 240 10.13 5.08 -9.69
N LYS A 241 10.30 5.41 -10.98
CA LYS A 241 10.42 4.40 -12.03
C LYS A 241 11.63 3.49 -11.84
N VAL A 242 12.78 4.06 -11.47
CA VAL A 242 14.05 3.31 -11.38
C VAL A 242 14.21 2.60 -10.03
N LEU A 243 13.73 3.21 -8.93
CA LEU A 243 13.90 2.69 -7.57
C LEU A 243 12.77 1.77 -7.12
N LYS A 244 11.61 1.75 -7.79
CA LYS A 244 10.50 0.85 -7.44
C LYS A 244 10.85 -0.65 -7.38
N PRO A 245 11.71 -1.21 -8.26
CA PRO A 245 12.19 -2.59 -8.10
C PRO A 245 13.09 -2.80 -6.87
N PHE A 246 13.65 -1.73 -6.32
CA PHE A 246 14.50 -1.69 -5.12
C PHE A 246 13.71 -1.18 -3.90
N ALA A 247 12.40 -1.42 -3.88
CA ALA A 247 11.56 -1.17 -2.72
C ALA A 247 11.61 -2.34 -1.76
N VAL A 248 11.67 -2.02 -0.46
CA VAL A 248 11.39 -3.01 0.58
C VAL A 248 9.87 -3.25 0.59
N THR A 249 9.43 -4.25 -0.16
CA THR A 249 8.03 -4.69 -0.19
C THR A 249 7.81 -5.93 0.68
N PRO A 250 6.59 -6.15 1.19
CA PRO A 250 6.29 -7.27 2.09
C PRO A 250 6.24 -8.69 1.47
N GLU A 251 6.84 -8.96 0.32
CA GLU A 251 6.51 -10.17 -0.46
C GLU A 251 7.20 -11.46 0.05
N VAL A 252 6.48 -12.34 0.80
CA VAL A 252 5.64 -13.47 0.29
C VAL A 252 5.25 -14.49 1.40
N PRO A 253 3.97 -14.96 1.47
CA PRO A 253 2.71 -14.40 0.95
C PRO A 253 1.53 -14.20 1.95
N ALA A 254 1.20 -12.92 2.21
CA ALA A 254 -0.18 -12.42 2.23
C ALA A 254 -0.69 -12.24 0.77
N GLU A 255 -1.90 -11.72 0.54
CA GLU A 255 -2.35 -11.36 -0.83
C GLU A 255 -1.27 -10.54 -1.57
N THR A 256 -0.76 -11.05 -2.69
CA THR A 256 0.47 -10.53 -3.32
C THR A 256 0.22 -9.43 -4.36
N ARG A 257 -1.05 -9.12 -4.68
CA ARG A 257 -1.40 -8.08 -5.64
C ARG A 257 -1.30 -6.70 -4.97
N THR A 258 -0.56 -5.78 -5.57
CA THR A 258 -0.48 -4.39 -5.10
C THR A 258 -1.87 -3.79 -4.91
N GLY A 259 -2.12 -3.17 -3.74
CA GLY A 259 -3.41 -2.56 -3.40
C GLY A 259 -4.41 -3.49 -2.72
N GLU A 260 -4.15 -4.81 -2.70
CA GLU A 260 -4.98 -5.78 -1.97
C GLU A 260 -4.64 -5.75 -0.48
N LYS A 261 -5.67 -5.53 0.35
CA LYS A 261 -5.59 -5.41 1.80
C LYS A 261 -6.55 -6.36 2.49
N ARG A 262 -7.36 -7.09 1.72
CA ARG A 262 -8.27 -8.11 2.24
C ARG A 262 -7.53 -9.41 2.52
N VAL A 263 -8.19 -10.32 3.22
CA VAL A 263 -7.72 -11.68 3.50
C VAL A 263 -8.86 -12.68 3.33
N ALA A 264 -8.54 -13.88 2.84
CA ALA A 264 -9.53 -14.91 2.51
C ALA A 264 -10.19 -15.57 3.73
N LEU A 265 -9.52 -15.54 4.89
CA LEU A 265 -10.04 -16.04 6.16
C LEU A 265 -9.79 -15.03 7.27
N VAL A 266 -10.72 -14.92 8.20
CA VAL A 266 -10.61 -14.11 9.42
C VAL A 266 -10.79 -14.98 10.67
N PRO A 267 -10.26 -14.58 11.84
CA PRO A 267 -10.24 -15.42 13.05
C PRO A 267 -11.62 -15.95 13.47
N ASP A 268 -12.68 -15.14 13.34
CA ASP A 268 -14.03 -15.46 13.81
C ASP A 268 -14.65 -16.71 13.16
N ILE A 269 -14.17 -17.11 11.97
CA ILE A 269 -14.68 -18.28 11.25
C ILE A 269 -13.76 -19.51 11.31
N ILE A 270 -12.54 -19.40 11.82
CA ILE A 270 -11.57 -20.50 11.86
C ILE A 270 -12.14 -21.69 12.63
N SER A 271 -12.82 -21.44 13.75
CA SER A 271 -13.46 -22.47 14.58
C SER A 271 -14.53 -23.30 13.86
N LYS A 272 -15.09 -22.81 12.74
CA LYS A 272 -16.05 -23.58 11.93
C LYS A 272 -15.32 -24.59 11.04
N LEU A 273 -14.15 -24.22 10.51
CA LEU A 273 -13.30 -25.11 9.71
C LEU A 273 -12.69 -26.22 10.58
N THR A 274 -12.19 -25.87 11.76
CA THR A 274 -11.60 -26.85 12.68
C THR A 274 -12.64 -27.85 13.21
N ARG A 275 -13.85 -27.40 13.53
CA ARG A 275 -14.98 -28.30 13.87
C ARG A 275 -15.44 -29.18 12.72
N ALA A 276 -15.23 -28.75 11.47
CA ALA A 276 -15.49 -29.56 10.28
C ALA A 276 -14.38 -30.58 10.00
N GLY A 277 -13.35 -30.65 10.86
CA GLY A 277 -12.24 -31.61 10.77
C GLY A 277 -11.04 -31.12 9.95
N LEU A 278 -11.00 -29.85 9.57
CA LEU A 278 -9.91 -29.28 8.77
C LEU A 278 -8.83 -28.65 9.66
N THR A 279 -7.57 -28.81 9.28
CA THR A 279 -6.45 -28.03 9.83
C THR A 279 -6.29 -26.74 9.04
N VAL A 280 -6.24 -25.60 9.74
CA VAL A 280 -6.12 -24.29 9.09
C VAL A 280 -4.75 -23.71 9.34
N SER A 281 -4.07 -23.32 8.26
CA SER A 281 -2.80 -22.60 8.29
C SER A 281 -2.99 -21.20 7.72
N ILE A 282 -2.39 -20.20 8.35
CA ILE A 282 -2.46 -18.80 7.95
C ILE A 282 -1.04 -18.25 7.85
N GLU A 283 -0.72 -17.62 6.74
CA GLU A 283 0.48 -16.80 6.59
C GLU A 283 0.60 -15.77 7.72
N SER A 284 1.79 -15.64 8.31
CA SER A 284 2.12 -14.57 9.26
C SER A 284 1.98 -13.20 8.61
N GLY A 285 1.15 -12.34 9.20
CA GLY A 285 0.87 -10.99 8.71
C GLY A 285 -0.30 -10.90 7.72
N ALA A 286 -0.89 -12.01 7.27
CA ALA A 286 -1.93 -12.00 6.24
C ALA A 286 -3.16 -11.14 6.58
N GLY A 287 -3.58 -11.15 7.85
CA GLY A 287 -4.76 -10.45 8.31
C GLY A 287 -4.51 -9.02 8.82
N VAL A 288 -3.27 -8.54 8.86
CA VAL A 288 -2.90 -7.27 9.53
C VAL A 288 -3.70 -6.09 8.98
N ASN A 289 -3.81 -5.97 7.66
CA ASN A 289 -4.57 -4.89 7.02
C ASN A 289 -6.08 -5.00 7.28
N ALA A 290 -6.60 -6.22 7.51
CA ALA A 290 -7.98 -6.47 7.85
C ALA A 290 -8.25 -6.37 9.37
N GLY A 291 -7.27 -5.93 10.17
CA GLY A 291 -7.40 -5.82 11.62
C GLY A 291 -7.36 -7.15 12.36
N ALA A 292 -6.80 -8.20 11.74
CA ALA A 292 -6.68 -9.54 12.31
C ALA A 292 -5.19 -9.90 12.47
N PRO A 293 -4.58 -9.65 13.64
CA PRO A 293 -3.19 -10.04 13.90
C PRO A 293 -3.04 -11.56 14.07
N ASP A 294 -1.83 -12.07 13.86
CA ASP A 294 -1.47 -13.49 13.96
C ASP A 294 -1.88 -14.16 15.29
N SER A 295 -1.83 -13.41 16.38
CA SER A 295 -2.25 -13.88 17.69
C SER A 295 -3.73 -14.28 17.74
N GLU A 296 -4.60 -13.57 17.03
CA GLU A 296 -6.03 -13.89 16.96
C GLU A 296 -6.28 -15.16 16.13
N TYR A 297 -5.54 -15.36 15.03
CA TYR A 297 -5.61 -16.62 14.27
C TYR A 297 -5.16 -17.82 15.12
N SER A 298 -4.06 -17.66 15.87
CA SER A 298 -3.55 -18.69 16.77
C SER A 298 -4.57 -19.04 17.85
N GLN A 299 -5.18 -18.03 18.49
CA GLN A 299 -6.23 -18.22 19.49
C GLN A 299 -7.48 -18.89 18.92
N ALA A 300 -7.82 -18.61 17.66
CA ALA A 300 -8.95 -19.21 16.97
C ALA A 300 -8.70 -20.66 16.50
N GLY A 301 -7.47 -21.17 16.68
CA GLY A 301 -7.08 -22.55 16.37
C GLY A 301 -6.43 -22.75 15.01
N ALA A 302 -5.98 -21.69 14.34
CA ALA A 302 -5.15 -21.80 13.14
C ALA A 302 -3.66 -21.87 13.50
N SER A 303 -2.87 -22.53 12.66
CA SER A 303 -1.41 -22.48 12.72
C SER A 303 -0.89 -21.28 11.94
N VAL A 304 -0.15 -20.39 12.57
CA VAL A 304 0.48 -19.27 11.87
C VAL A 304 1.81 -19.72 11.28
N ILE A 305 1.95 -19.60 9.97
CA ILE A 305 3.12 -20.04 9.20
C ILE A 305 3.99 -18.82 8.90
N PRO A 306 5.30 -18.85 9.21
CA PRO A 306 6.21 -17.77 8.83
C PRO A 306 6.24 -17.58 7.30
N ALA A 307 6.30 -16.32 6.84
CA ALA A 307 6.35 -15.97 5.41
C ALA A 307 7.37 -16.81 4.60
N ALA A 308 8.57 -17.00 5.15
CA ALA A 308 9.64 -17.80 4.53
C ALA A 308 9.24 -19.26 4.21
N GLN A 309 8.25 -19.82 4.92
CA GLN A 309 7.76 -21.19 4.74
C GLN A 309 6.46 -21.25 3.95
N ALA A 310 5.82 -20.12 3.64
CA ALA A 310 4.46 -20.16 3.13
C ALA A 310 4.39 -20.63 1.66
N LYS A 311 5.44 -20.45 0.84
CA LYS A 311 5.52 -21.14 -0.46
C LYS A 311 5.47 -22.66 -0.32
N GLN A 312 6.19 -23.21 0.67
CA GLN A 312 6.18 -24.64 0.96
C GLN A 312 4.81 -25.06 1.51
N SER A 313 4.23 -24.27 2.42
CA SER A 313 2.89 -24.52 2.94
C SER A 313 1.81 -24.53 1.86
N LEU A 314 1.91 -23.66 0.84
CA LEU A 314 1.01 -23.67 -0.31
C LEU A 314 1.21 -24.91 -1.18
N ALA A 315 2.45 -25.35 -1.38
CA ALA A 315 2.75 -26.60 -2.10
C ALA A 315 2.19 -27.83 -1.36
N ASP A 316 2.17 -27.79 -0.02
CA ASP A 316 1.70 -28.88 0.83
C ASP A 316 0.19 -28.83 1.14
N ALA A 317 -0.53 -27.79 0.76
CA ALA A 317 -1.95 -27.64 1.10
C ALA A 317 -2.86 -28.44 0.16
N ASP A 318 -3.91 -29.06 0.72
CA ASP A 318 -4.98 -29.71 -0.05
C ASP A 318 -6.03 -28.69 -0.53
N VAL A 319 -6.21 -27.60 0.22
CA VAL A 319 -7.11 -26.48 -0.11
C VAL A 319 -6.40 -25.16 0.13
N ILE A 320 -6.47 -24.26 -0.86
CA ILE A 320 -5.91 -22.91 -0.77
C ILE A 320 -7.01 -21.89 -1.02
N LEU A 321 -7.11 -20.91 -0.13
CA LEU A 321 -8.10 -19.84 -0.18
C LEU A 321 -7.37 -18.53 -0.37
N SER A 322 -7.72 -17.77 -1.39
CA SER A 322 -7.16 -16.45 -1.68
C SER A 322 -8.28 -15.53 -2.15
N VAL A 323 -8.13 -14.22 -1.97
CA VAL A 323 -9.08 -13.23 -2.47
C VAL A 323 -8.93 -13.12 -3.98
N GLN A 324 -7.72 -12.85 -4.45
CA GLN A 324 -7.39 -12.74 -5.87
C GLN A 324 -6.91 -14.08 -6.44
N PRO A 325 -6.90 -14.25 -7.78
CA PRO A 325 -6.26 -15.38 -8.42
C PRO A 325 -4.79 -15.51 -7.99
N LEU A 326 -4.36 -16.73 -7.66
CA LEU A 326 -2.95 -17.04 -7.46
C LEU A 326 -2.17 -16.87 -8.77
N SER A 327 -0.89 -16.54 -8.67
CA SER A 327 -0.02 -16.42 -9.85
C SER A 327 0.14 -17.76 -10.58
N PRO A 328 0.38 -17.76 -11.91
CA PRO A 328 0.71 -18.97 -12.65
C PRO A 328 1.88 -19.77 -12.05
N ALA A 329 2.88 -19.08 -11.49
CA ALA A 329 4.03 -19.71 -10.83
C ALA A 329 3.64 -20.39 -9.51
N THR A 330 2.69 -19.83 -8.77
CA THR A 330 2.14 -20.44 -7.56
C THR A 330 1.40 -21.71 -7.91
N TYR A 331 0.51 -21.69 -8.90
CA TYR A 331 -0.22 -22.87 -9.36
C TYR A 331 0.72 -24.01 -9.79
N ALA A 332 1.81 -23.70 -10.50
CA ALA A 332 2.78 -24.70 -10.94
C ALA A 332 3.48 -25.45 -9.78
N GLY A 333 3.54 -24.85 -8.59
CA GLY A 333 4.12 -25.47 -7.39
C GLY A 333 3.14 -26.22 -6.50
N MET A 334 1.84 -26.20 -6.83
CA MET A 334 0.79 -26.83 -6.03
C MET A 334 0.70 -28.34 -6.29
N LYS A 335 0.17 -29.07 -5.32
CA LYS A 335 -0.23 -30.47 -5.48
C LYS A 335 -1.27 -30.63 -6.59
N SER A 336 -1.07 -31.63 -7.45
CA SER A 336 -2.14 -32.10 -8.32
C SER A 336 -3.32 -32.60 -7.47
N GLY A 337 -4.54 -32.19 -7.83
CA GLY A 337 -5.74 -32.47 -7.05
C GLY A 337 -6.04 -31.47 -5.94
N ALA A 338 -5.15 -30.51 -5.63
CA ALA A 338 -5.46 -29.44 -4.68
C ALA A 338 -6.65 -28.59 -5.16
N ILE A 339 -7.38 -28.01 -4.21
CA ILE A 339 -8.56 -27.17 -4.48
C ILE A 339 -8.23 -25.71 -4.22
N THR A 340 -8.63 -24.81 -5.12
CA THR A 340 -8.57 -23.36 -4.87
C THR A 340 -9.94 -22.71 -4.90
N ILE A 341 -10.16 -21.72 -4.04
CA ILE A 341 -11.34 -20.86 -4.05
C ILE A 341 -10.87 -19.41 -4.02
N SER A 342 -11.20 -18.64 -5.06
CA SER A 342 -10.89 -17.21 -5.14
C SER A 342 -11.87 -16.47 -6.05
N PHE A 343 -11.72 -15.15 -6.18
CA PHE A 343 -12.15 -14.52 -7.43
C PHE A 343 -11.29 -15.08 -8.57
N LEU A 344 -11.93 -15.49 -9.67
CA LEU A 344 -11.26 -16.17 -10.78
C LEU A 344 -12.11 -16.06 -12.04
N SER A 345 -12.12 -14.88 -12.63
CA SER A 345 -12.96 -14.59 -13.80
C SER A 345 -12.49 -15.36 -15.04
N PRO A 346 -13.37 -16.11 -15.74
CA PRO A 346 -13.03 -16.70 -17.04
C PRO A 346 -12.68 -15.69 -18.13
N VAL A 347 -13.03 -14.41 -17.92
CA VAL A 347 -12.76 -13.34 -18.89
C VAL A 347 -11.39 -12.72 -18.69
N THR A 348 -11.00 -12.44 -17.44
CA THR A 348 -9.77 -11.69 -17.14
C THR A 348 -8.64 -12.56 -16.60
N ALA A 349 -8.92 -13.77 -16.11
CA ALA A 349 -7.95 -14.63 -15.44
C ALA A 349 -7.57 -15.88 -16.26
N ASN A 350 -7.61 -15.80 -17.59
CA ASN A 350 -7.34 -16.93 -18.49
C ASN A 350 -5.99 -17.62 -18.20
N GLU A 351 -4.92 -16.85 -18.01
CA GLU A 351 -3.59 -17.40 -17.71
C GLU A 351 -3.54 -18.17 -16.38
N SER A 352 -4.21 -17.65 -15.36
CA SER A 352 -4.31 -18.30 -14.05
C SER A 352 -5.12 -19.59 -14.13
N ILE A 353 -6.23 -19.57 -14.88
CA ILE A 353 -7.07 -20.75 -15.13
C ILE A 353 -6.29 -21.83 -15.92
N ASP A 354 -5.50 -21.44 -16.93
CA ASP A 354 -4.64 -22.38 -17.67
C ASP A 354 -3.57 -23.00 -16.78
N ALA A 355 -2.93 -22.19 -15.94
CA ALA A 355 -1.92 -22.66 -15.01
C ALA A 355 -2.51 -23.65 -13.98
N ALA A 356 -3.68 -23.34 -13.44
CA ALA A 356 -4.42 -24.23 -12.53
C ALA A 356 -4.78 -25.55 -13.22
N ALA A 357 -5.33 -25.50 -14.44
CA ALA A 357 -5.63 -26.69 -15.22
C ALA A 357 -4.37 -27.53 -15.47
N LYS A 358 -3.28 -26.91 -15.94
CA LYS A 358 -2.01 -27.59 -16.21
C LYS A 358 -1.40 -28.25 -14.97
N ALA A 359 -1.54 -27.63 -13.81
CA ALA A 359 -1.09 -28.17 -12.52
C ALA A 359 -1.99 -29.31 -11.99
N GLY A 360 -3.14 -29.57 -12.64
CA GLY A 360 -4.13 -30.53 -12.16
C GLY A 360 -4.89 -30.04 -10.93
N VAL A 361 -4.91 -28.72 -10.68
CA VAL A 361 -5.61 -28.08 -9.58
C VAL A 361 -7.10 -27.93 -9.93
N THR A 362 -7.97 -28.16 -8.94
CA THR A 362 -9.40 -27.90 -9.05
C THR A 362 -9.70 -26.49 -8.58
N ALA A 363 -9.93 -25.56 -9.50
CA ALA A 363 -10.16 -24.16 -9.16
C ALA A 363 -11.65 -23.81 -9.21
N LEU A 364 -12.16 -23.19 -8.14
CA LEU A 364 -13.51 -22.67 -8.03
C LEU A 364 -13.49 -21.15 -8.08
N SER A 365 -14.32 -20.58 -8.94
CA SER A 365 -14.52 -19.15 -9.10
C SER A 365 -15.75 -18.68 -8.32
N LEU A 366 -15.54 -17.79 -7.35
CA LEU A 366 -16.65 -17.15 -6.64
C LEU A 366 -17.50 -16.26 -7.54
N GLU A 367 -16.99 -15.84 -8.71
CA GLU A 367 -17.76 -15.04 -9.68
C GLU A 367 -18.82 -15.87 -10.40
N LEU A 368 -18.64 -17.20 -10.44
CA LEU A 368 -19.52 -18.13 -11.12
C LEU A 368 -20.50 -18.84 -10.18
N VAL A 369 -20.51 -18.49 -8.88
CA VAL A 369 -21.52 -18.98 -7.95
C VAL A 369 -22.91 -18.60 -8.51
N PRO A 370 -23.80 -19.58 -8.74
CA PRO A 370 -25.07 -19.31 -9.40
C PRO A 370 -25.98 -18.47 -8.50
N ARG A 371 -26.75 -17.57 -9.12
CA ARG A 371 -27.70 -16.68 -8.41
C ARG A 371 -29.02 -17.39 -8.07
N ILE A 372 -28.93 -18.40 -7.23
CA ILE A 372 -30.07 -19.16 -6.70
C ILE A 372 -30.21 -18.94 -5.19
N SER A 373 -31.42 -19.06 -4.64
CA SER A 373 -31.72 -18.72 -3.24
C SER A 373 -30.78 -19.39 -2.23
N ARG A 374 -30.43 -20.67 -2.45
CA ARG A 374 -29.53 -21.41 -1.54
C ARG A 374 -28.05 -20.97 -1.61
N ALA A 375 -27.65 -20.29 -2.69
CA ALA A 375 -26.28 -19.85 -2.93
C ALA A 375 -26.01 -18.39 -2.51
N GLN A 376 -27.03 -17.64 -2.10
CA GLN A 376 -26.89 -16.22 -1.73
C GLN A 376 -25.83 -15.98 -0.64
N SER A 377 -25.69 -16.92 0.30
CA SER A 377 -24.68 -16.85 1.37
C SER A 377 -23.23 -17.05 0.88
N MET A 378 -23.05 -17.47 -0.37
CA MET A 378 -21.78 -17.73 -1.04
C MET A 378 -21.46 -16.68 -2.12
N ASP A 379 -22.41 -15.79 -2.43
CA ASP A 379 -22.22 -14.73 -3.43
C ASP A 379 -21.27 -13.64 -2.90
N ALA A 380 -19.99 -13.80 -3.26
CA ALA A 380 -18.96 -12.84 -2.92
C ALA A 380 -19.05 -11.54 -3.72
N LEU A 381 -19.61 -11.55 -4.94
CA LEU A 381 -19.77 -10.33 -5.74
C LEU A 381 -20.73 -9.36 -5.05
N THR A 382 -21.85 -9.88 -4.54
CA THR A 382 -22.82 -9.10 -3.78
C THR A 382 -22.20 -8.53 -2.49
N SER A 383 -21.43 -9.33 -1.76
CA SER A 383 -20.82 -8.87 -0.50
C SER A 383 -19.75 -7.79 -0.72
N GLN A 384 -18.94 -7.91 -1.77
CA GLN A 384 -17.93 -6.90 -2.11
C GLN A 384 -18.57 -5.64 -2.73
N ALA A 385 -19.64 -5.78 -3.53
CA ALA A 385 -20.40 -4.67 -4.07
C ALA A 385 -21.02 -3.80 -2.96
N LEU A 386 -21.49 -4.42 -1.88
CA LEU A 386 -21.95 -3.71 -0.68
C LEU A 386 -20.84 -2.80 -0.12
N CYS A 387 -19.64 -3.34 0.11
CA CYS A 387 -18.50 -2.55 0.58
C CYS A 387 -18.15 -1.42 -0.39
N ALA A 388 -18.13 -1.70 -1.70
CA ALA A 388 -17.80 -0.72 -2.73
C ALA A 388 -18.81 0.45 -2.77
N GLY A 389 -20.11 0.15 -2.69
CA GLY A 389 -21.17 1.16 -2.68
C GLY A 389 -21.11 2.08 -1.46
N TYR A 390 -20.84 1.52 -0.28
CA TYR A 390 -20.62 2.33 0.93
C TYR A 390 -19.39 3.22 0.80
N ARG A 391 -18.24 2.67 0.35
CA ARG A 391 -17.02 3.45 0.16
C ARG A 391 -17.20 4.56 -0.88
N ALA A 392 -17.90 4.29 -1.98
CA ALA A 392 -18.19 5.26 -3.03
C ALA A 392 -18.87 6.52 -2.49
N ALA A 393 -19.91 6.34 -1.65
CA ALA A 393 -20.62 7.47 -1.03
C ALA A 393 -19.72 8.26 -0.06
N LEU A 394 -18.83 7.58 0.68
CA LEU A 394 -17.87 8.27 1.55
C LEU A 394 -16.84 9.07 0.76
N VAL A 395 -16.25 8.49 -0.29
CA VAL A 395 -15.30 9.19 -1.16
C VAL A 395 -15.98 10.39 -1.83
N ALA A 396 -17.22 10.22 -2.29
CA ALA A 396 -18.01 11.31 -2.83
C ALA A 396 -18.17 12.47 -1.83
N ALA A 397 -18.45 12.16 -0.56
CA ALA A 397 -18.59 13.16 0.50
C ALA A 397 -17.24 13.81 0.86
N GLU A 398 -16.17 13.03 0.95
CA GLU A 398 -14.82 13.49 1.25
C GLU A 398 -14.27 14.45 0.19
N LEU A 399 -14.52 14.17 -1.09
CA LEU A 399 -14.05 15.01 -2.20
C LEU A 399 -14.92 16.25 -2.44
N SER A 400 -16.17 16.23 -1.95
CA SER A 400 -17.14 17.30 -2.17
C SER A 400 -16.83 18.52 -1.32
N PRO A 401 -16.85 19.73 -1.89
CA PRO A 401 -16.74 20.96 -1.11
C PRO A 401 -18.05 21.34 -0.39
N ARG A 402 -19.10 20.50 -0.47
CA ARG A 402 -20.43 20.79 0.06
C ARG A 402 -20.77 19.87 1.23
N PHE A 403 -21.51 20.39 2.20
CA PHE A 403 -22.21 19.55 3.16
C PHE A 403 -23.26 18.70 2.44
N PHE A 404 -23.34 17.41 2.79
CA PHE A 404 -24.42 16.53 2.36
C PHE A 404 -25.76 16.85 3.02
N PRO A 405 -25.85 17.09 4.34
CA PRO A 405 -27.12 17.36 4.99
C PRO A 405 -27.59 18.81 4.83
N LEU A 406 -28.90 19.00 5.00
CA LEU A 406 -29.48 20.31 5.29
C LEU A 406 -29.06 20.73 6.70
N LEU A 407 -28.48 21.93 6.85
CA LEU A 407 -28.11 22.48 8.15
C LEU A 407 -28.70 23.88 8.32
N MET A 408 -29.34 24.11 9.46
CA MET A 408 -29.77 25.43 9.90
C MET A 408 -28.73 25.98 10.87
N THR A 409 -28.07 27.08 10.49
CA THR A 409 -27.00 27.69 11.28
C THR A 409 -27.32 29.14 11.60
N ALA A 410 -26.56 29.75 12.52
CA ALA A 410 -26.67 31.18 12.82
C ALA A 410 -26.38 32.07 11.59
N ALA A 411 -25.56 31.60 10.64
CA ALA A 411 -25.22 32.31 9.42
C ALA A 411 -26.24 32.08 8.27
N GLY A 412 -27.28 31.28 8.50
CA GLY A 412 -28.30 30.93 7.53
C GLY A 412 -28.40 29.43 7.24
N THR A 413 -29.18 29.09 6.23
CA THR A 413 -29.47 27.70 5.83
C THR A 413 -28.46 27.22 4.78
N VAL A 414 -27.79 26.11 5.07
CA VAL A 414 -27.00 25.36 4.10
C VAL A 414 -27.90 24.31 3.44
N THR A 415 -28.02 24.36 2.11
CA THR A 415 -28.81 23.40 1.34
C THR A 415 -28.07 22.06 1.19
N PRO A 416 -28.81 20.93 1.19
CA PRO A 416 -28.20 19.60 1.08
C PRO A 416 -27.55 19.39 -0.29
N ALA A 417 -26.60 18.46 -0.35
CA ALA A 417 -26.04 18.01 -1.62
C ALA A 417 -27.08 17.22 -2.44
N ASN A 418 -27.07 17.41 -3.76
CA ASN A 418 -27.86 16.63 -4.72
C ASN A 418 -26.94 15.53 -5.28
N VAL A 419 -27.25 14.28 -4.96
CA VAL A 419 -26.49 13.09 -5.38
C VAL A 419 -27.32 12.32 -6.41
N LEU A 420 -26.74 12.06 -7.57
CA LEU A 420 -27.31 11.19 -8.60
C LEU A 420 -26.56 9.86 -8.62
N VAL A 421 -27.27 8.73 -8.57
CA VAL A 421 -26.69 7.39 -8.69
C VAL A 421 -27.16 6.73 -9.98
N LEU A 422 -26.21 6.33 -10.84
CA LEU A 422 -26.48 5.59 -12.08
C LEU A 422 -26.14 4.10 -11.88
N GLY A 423 -27.17 3.26 -11.97
CA GLY A 423 -27.14 1.86 -11.58
C GLY A 423 -27.63 1.67 -10.14
N ALA A 424 -28.67 0.86 -9.97
CA ALA A 424 -29.26 0.47 -8.69
C ALA A 424 -29.12 -1.05 -8.47
N GLY A 425 -27.95 -1.59 -8.81
CA GLY A 425 -27.50 -2.88 -8.27
C GLY A 425 -27.10 -2.76 -6.81
N VAL A 426 -26.53 -3.82 -6.22
CA VAL A 426 -26.14 -3.85 -4.79
C VAL A 426 -25.26 -2.67 -4.39
N ALA A 427 -24.22 -2.36 -5.19
CA ALA A 427 -23.34 -1.21 -4.93
C ALA A 427 -24.11 0.12 -5.02
N GLY A 428 -24.96 0.28 -6.05
CA GLY A 428 -25.79 1.47 -6.22
C GLY A 428 -26.76 1.69 -5.07
N LEU A 429 -27.51 0.66 -4.68
CA LEU A 429 -28.43 0.73 -3.54
C LEU A 429 -27.71 1.05 -2.24
N GLN A 430 -26.53 0.48 -2.02
CA GLN A 430 -25.73 0.81 -0.83
C GLN A 430 -25.18 2.24 -0.87
N ALA A 431 -24.80 2.75 -2.04
CA ALA A 431 -24.40 4.15 -2.22
C ALA A 431 -25.57 5.09 -1.94
N ILE A 432 -26.77 4.77 -2.45
CA ILE A 432 -28.02 5.50 -2.17
C ILE A 432 -28.28 5.55 -0.67
N ALA A 433 -28.31 4.40 0.00
CA ALA A 433 -28.57 4.31 1.43
C ALA A 433 -27.56 5.11 2.26
N THR A 434 -26.28 5.07 1.87
CA THR A 434 -25.21 5.79 2.58
C THR A 434 -25.30 7.29 2.36
N ALA A 435 -25.48 7.76 1.13
CA ALA A 435 -25.65 9.19 0.83
C ALA A 435 -26.89 9.78 1.53
N ARG A 436 -27.99 9.01 1.59
CA ARG A 436 -29.20 9.38 2.36
C ARG A 436 -28.93 9.48 3.85
N ARG A 437 -28.17 8.55 4.43
CA ARG A 437 -27.75 8.60 5.85
C ARG A 437 -26.87 9.83 6.15
N LEU A 438 -26.07 10.26 5.19
CA LEU A 438 -25.30 11.52 5.27
C LEU A 438 -26.19 12.78 5.07
N GLY A 439 -27.48 12.63 4.77
CA GLY A 439 -28.45 13.71 4.66
C GLY A 439 -28.61 14.32 3.26
N ALA A 440 -28.01 13.71 2.22
CA ALA A 440 -28.15 14.19 0.86
C ALA A 440 -29.56 13.97 0.28
N VAL A 441 -29.91 14.81 -0.70
CA VAL A 441 -31.04 14.55 -1.60
C VAL A 441 -30.53 13.63 -2.70
N VAL A 442 -31.09 12.42 -2.78
CA VAL A 442 -30.61 11.38 -3.69
C VAL A 442 -31.66 11.06 -4.73
N SER A 443 -31.24 11.06 -5.99
CA SER A 443 -31.98 10.47 -7.11
C SER A 443 -31.18 9.34 -7.73
N ALA A 444 -31.85 8.39 -8.37
CA ALA A 444 -31.19 7.27 -9.02
C ALA A 444 -31.89 6.81 -10.29
N TYR A 445 -31.12 6.25 -11.20
CA TYR A 445 -31.61 5.65 -12.45
C TYR A 445 -31.04 4.25 -12.61
N ASP A 446 -31.87 3.30 -13.04
CA ASP A 446 -31.48 1.97 -13.50
C ASP A 446 -32.34 1.61 -14.71
N VAL A 447 -31.81 0.78 -15.62
CA VAL A 447 -32.53 0.33 -16.81
C VAL A 447 -33.57 -0.76 -16.49
N ARG A 448 -33.48 -1.36 -15.30
CA ARG A 448 -34.39 -2.39 -14.79
C ARG A 448 -35.57 -1.75 -14.06
N PRO A 449 -36.82 -2.08 -14.44
CA PRO A 449 -38.02 -1.56 -13.76
C PRO A 449 -38.12 -2.00 -12.30
N SER A 450 -37.67 -3.22 -11.99
CA SER A 450 -37.69 -3.80 -10.64
C SER A 450 -36.90 -2.98 -9.63
N SER A 451 -35.86 -2.26 -10.07
CA SER A 451 -35.07 -1.39 -9.20
C SER A 451 -35.80 -0.13 -8.74
N ALA A 452 -36.91 0.25 -9.39
CA ALA A 452 -37.64 1.46 -9.03
C ALA A 452 -38.20 1.40 -7.60
N ASP A 453 -38.77 0.26 -7.20
CA ASP A 453 -39.31 0.07 -5.86
C ASP A 453 -38.21 -0.06 -4.81
N GLU A 454 -37.08 -0.68 -5.15
CA GLU A 454 -35.89 -0.75 -4.27
C GLU A 454 -35.34 0.65 -3.99
N VAL A 455 -35.17 1.49 -5.02
CA VAL A 455 -34.70 2.88 -4.88
C VAL A 455 -35.66 3.71 -4.01
N ARG A 456 -36.98 3.59 -4.24
CA ARG A 456 -37.99 4.28 -3.42
C ARG A 456 -37.97 3.81 -1.98
N SER A 457 -37.78 2.51 -1.73
CA SER A 457 -37.68 1.95 -0.37
C SER A 457 -36.47 2.49 0.41
N MET A 458 -35.40 2.85 -0.28
CA MET A 458 -34.21 3.51 0.31
C MET A 458 -34.42 5.02 0.53
N GLY A 459 -35.61 5.57 0.19
CA GLY A 459 -35.96 6.97 0.35
C GLY A 459 -35.39 7.90 -0.72
N ALA A 460 -34.98 7.36 -1.87
CA ALA A 460 -34.48 8.14 -3.00
C ALA A 460 -35.51 8.26 -4.13
N THR A 461 -35.35 9.28 -4.98
CA THR A 461 -36.22 9.50 -6.13
C THR A 461 -35.74 8.67 -7.31
N PHE A 462 -36.54 7.72 -7.79
CA PHE A 462 -36.28 7.01 -9.03
C PHE A 462 -36.57 7.90 -10.24
N LEU A 463 -35.61 8.01 -11.16
CA LEU A 463 -35.76 8.75 -12.42
C LEU A 463 -36.36 7.82 -13.47
N ASP A 464 -37.55 8.16 -13.97
CA ASP A 464 -38.16 7.46 -15.09
C ASP A 464 -37.89 8.21 -16.39
N LEU A 465 -37.07 7.62 -17.28
CA LEU A 465 -36.73 8.20 -18.58
C LEU A 465 -37.71 7.77 -19.69
N GLN A 466 -38.74 6.97 -19.38
CA GLN A 466 -39.71 6.45 -20.35
C GLN A 466 -39.09 5.71 -21.53
N LEU A 467 -37.96 5.04 -21.30
CA LEU A 467 -37.30 4.16 -22.27
C LEU A 467 -37.83 2.73 -22.14
N GLU A 468 -37.79 1.96 -23.23
CA GLU A 468 -38.21 0.55 -23.22
C GLU A 468 -37.44 -0.27 -22.17
N VAL A 469 -38.01 -1.35 -21.65
CA VAL A 469 -37.39 -2.14 -20.58
C VAL A 469 -36.21 -2.99 -21.07
N LEU A 470 -35.10 -3.03 -20.34
CA LEU A 470 -33.99 -3.97 -20.58
C LEU A 470 -33.71 -4.85 -19.37
N GLU A 471 -34.35 -6.00 -19.33
CA GLU A 471 -34.13 -7.01 -18.30
C GLU A 471 -33.56 -8.30 -18.93
N GLY A 472 -32.44 -8.75 -18.38
CA GLY A 472 -31.74 -10.00 -18.70
C GLY A 472 -32.01 -11.10 -17.67
N ALA A 473 -31.44 -12.28 -17.89
CA ALA A 473 -31.54 -13.38 -16.94
C ALA A 473 -30.82 -13.05 -15.62
N GLY A 474 -31.32 -13.57 -14.49
CA GLY A 474 -30.66 -13.43 -13.18
C GLY A 474 -30.62 -12.00 -12.62
N GLY A 475 -31.53 -11.14 -13.07
CA GLY A 475 -31.65 -9.75 -12.59
C GLY A 475 -30.62 -8.77 -13.16
N TYR A 476 -29.86 -9.16 -14.19
CA TYR A 476 -28.91 -8.28 -14.88
C TYR A 476 -29.57 -7.49 -16.02
N ALA A 477 -28.99 -6.35 -16.38
CA ALA A 477 -29.37 -5.60 -17.57
C ALA A 477 -28.86 -6.29 -18.86
N ARG A 478 -29.59 -6.13 -19.97
CA ARG A 478 -29.11 -6.50 -21.32
C ARG A 478 -28.32 -5.36 -21.95
N GLU A 479 -27.55 -5.69 -22.98
CA GLU A 479 -26.87 -4.71 -23.82
C GLU A 479 -27.86 -3.77 -24.53
N MET A 480 -27.43 -2.53 -24.70
CA MET A 480 -28.19 -1.46 -25.34
C MET A 480 -27.72 -1.28 -26.79
N THR A 481 -28.66 -0.98 -27.69
CA THR A 481 -28.30 -0.46 -29.03
C THR A 481 -27.68 0.94 -28.90
N GLU A 482 -26.81 1.32 -29.84
CA GLU A 482 -26.15 2.64 -29.84
C GLU A 482 -27.17 3.78 -29.83
N GLU A 483 -28.25 3.66 -30.62
CA GLU A 483 -29.33 4.65 -30.69
C GLU A 483 -30.00 4.85 -29.32
N ARG A 484 -30.27 3.76 -28.61
CA ARG A 484 -30.84 3.82 -27.27
C ARG A 484 -29.85 4.38 -26.25
N ALA A 485 -28.58 4.02 -26.34
CA ALA A 485 -27.54 4.56 -25.46
C ALA A 485 -27.41 6.08 -25.63
N ALA A 486 -27.42 6.58 -26.87
CA ALA A 486 -27.43 8.00 -27.18
C ALA A 486 -28.69 8.68 -26.62
N LYS A 487 -29.87 8.06 -26.78
CA LYS A 487 -31.12 8.61 -26.23
C LYS A 487 -31.11 8.64 -24.69
N GLN A 488 -30.57 7.61 -24.05
CA GLN A 488 -30.40 7.59 -22.60
C GLN A 488 -29.47 8.71 -22.12
N GLN A 489 -28.35 8.92 -22.80
CA GLN A 489 -27.41 10.00 -22.47
C GLN A 489 -28.08 11.39 -22.60
N GLU A 490 -28.85 11.62 -23.68
CA GLU A 490 -29.63 12.85 -23.88
C GLU A 490 -30.57 13.10 -22.69
N LEU A 491 -31.35 12.09 -22.31
CA LEU A 491 -32.35 12.19 -21.24
C LEU A 491 -31.74 12.30 -19.84
N LEU A 492 -30.53 11.75 -19.61
CA LEU A 492 -29.80 11.87 -18.34
C LEU A 492 -29.08 13.22 -18.19
N THR A 493 -28.74 13.89 -19.29
CA THR A 493 -27.93 15.13 -19.28
C THR A 493 -28.48 16.20 -18.33
N PRO A 494 -29.80 16.52 -18.32
CA PRO A 494 -30.35 17.53 -17.41
C PRO A 494 -30.27 17.18 -15.93
N TYR A 495 -30.19 15.89 -15.59
CA TYR A 495 -30.06 15.42 -14.20
C TYR A 495 -28.60 15.43 -13.76
N ILE A 496 -27.69 15.03 -14.66
CA ILE A 496 -26.25 15.03 -14.41
C ILE A 496 -25.75 16.46 -14.19
N SER A 497 -26.12 17.40 -15.07
CA SER A 497 -25.68 18.81 -14.97
C SER A 497 -26.13 19.49 -13.67
N LYS A 498 -27.28 19.11 -13.12
CA LYS A 498 -27.83 19.64 -11.85
C LYS A 498 -27.32 18.93 -10.60
N SER A 499 -26.63 17.80 -10.74
CA SER A 499 -26.11 17.04 -9.61
C SER A 499 -24.81 17.66 -9.10
N HIS A 500 -24.65 17.70 -7.77
CA HIS A 500 -23.38 18.08 -7.14
C HIS A 500 -22.42 16.89 -7.06
N VAL A 501 -22.99 15.69 -6.99
CA VAL A 501 -22.29 14.42 -6.91
C VAL A 501 -22.95 13.44 -7.86
N LEU A 502 -22.15 12.74 -8.66
CA LEU A 502 -22.57 11.64 -9.51
C LEU A 502 -21.83 10.36 -9.11
N ILE A 503 -22.55 9.27 -8.85
CA ILE A 503 -21.97 7.96 -8.56
C ILE A 503 -22.41 6.97 -9.65
N THR A 504 -21.48 6.36 -10.37
CA THR A 504 -21.77 5.38 -11.42
C THR A 504 -21.34 3.99 -11.00
N THR A 505 -22.24 3.01 -11.16
CA THR A 505 -22.05 1.63 -10.69
C THR A 505 -22.42 0.57 -11.73
N ALA A 506 -22.65 0.99 -12.98
CA ALA A 506 -23.14 0.10 -14.01
C ALA A 506 -22.03 -0.83 -14.50
N ALA A 507 -22.25 -2.13 -14.32
CA ALA A 507 -21.36 -3.17 -14.78
C ALA A 507 -22.17 -4.26 -15.50
N VAL A 508 -21.59 -4.81 -16.57
CA VAL A 508 -22.12 -5.96 -17.30
C VAL A 508 -21.13 -7.10 -17.14
N PRO A 509 -21.51 -8.26 -16.54
CA PRO A 509 -20.59 -9.37 -16.35
C PRO A 509 -19.90 -9.79 -17.65
N GLY A 510 -18.58 -9.96 -17.58
CA GLY A 510 -17.75 -10.43 -18.69
C GLY A 510 -17.59 -9.46 -19.86
N ARG A 511 -18.01 -8.20 -19.71
CA ARG A 511 -17.85 -7.16 -20.72
C ARG A 511 -17.27 -5.86 -20.14
N PRO A 512 -16.70 -4.99 -20.99
CA PRO A 512 -16.34 -3.64 -20.57
C PRO A 512 -17.56 -2.88 -20.03
N ALA A 513 -17.31 -2.00 -19.06
CA ALA A 513 -18.33 -1.13 -18.50
C ALA A 513 -18.93 -0.24 -19.60
N PRO A 514 -20.27 -0.07 -19.64
CA PRO A 514 -20.90 0.80 -20.62
C PRO A 514 -20.55 2.26 -20.33
N ARG A 515 -20.25 3.04 -21.39
CA ARG A 515 -20.06 4.49 -21.27
C ARG A 515 -21.41 5.17 -21.06
N LEU A 516 -21.66 5.65 -19.85
CA LEU A 516 -22.91 6.32 -19.46
C LEU A 516 -22.80 7.85 -19.45
N VAL A 517 -21.60 8.37 -19.18
CA VAL A 517 -21.36 9.80 -18.98
C VAL A 517 -20.23 10.25 -19.88
N THR A 518 -20.55 11.12 -20.83
CA THR A 518 -19.56 11.71 -21.74
C THR A 518 -18.99 13.01 -21.17
N LYS A 519 -17.86 13.46 -21.73
CA LYS A 519 -17.24 14.74 -21.36
C LYS A 519 -18.18 15.92 -21.52
N THR A 520 -18.96 15.94 -22.59
CA THR A 520 -19.95 16.98 -22.88
C THR A 520 -21.05 17.06 -21.81
N MET A 521 -21.40 15.93 -21.19
CA MET A 521 -22.43 15.87 -20.15
C MET A 521 -21.90 16.44 -18.85
N TYR A 522 -20.75 15.94 -18.36
CA TYR A 522 -20.23 16.42 -17.08
C TYR A 522 -19.58 17.80 -17.15
N SER A 523 -19.18 18.30 -18.32
CA SER A 523 -18.68 19.67 -18.46
C SER A 523 -19.74 20.73 -18.16
N GLN A 524 -21.02 20.34 -18.11
CA GLN A 524 -22.14 21.19 -17.71
C GLN A 524 -22.42 21.16 -16.21
N MET A 525 -21.73 20.32 -15.44
CA MET A 525 -21.83 20.31 -13.98
C MET A 525 -21.19 21.57 -13.41
N ALA A 526 -21.68 21.99 -12.25
CA ALA A 526 -21.08 23.12 -11.53
C ALA A 526 -19.63 22.81 -11.10
N GLU A 527 -18.79 23.84 -11.07
CA GLU A 527 -17.43 23.73 -10.53
C GLU A 527 -17.44 23.15 -9.10
N GLY A 528 -16.47 22.28 -8.81
CA GLY A 528 -16.37 21.58 -7.53
C GLY A 528 -17.31 20.38 -7.39
N SER A 529 -18.11 20.04 -8.42
CA SER A 529 -18.87 18.80 -8.44
C SER A 529 -17.95 17.57 -8.47
N VAL A 530 -18.45 16.45 -7.98
CA VAL A 530 -17.69 15.20 -7.85
C VAL A 530 -18.34 14.10 -8.65
N ILE A 531 -17.54 13.30 -9.35
CA ILE A 531 -17.96 12.07 -10.01
C ILE A 531 -17.16 10.91 -9.42
N VAL A 532 -17.86 9.87 -9.00
CA VAL A 532 -17.29 8.62 -8.49
C VAL A 532 -17.65 7.50 -9.46
N ASP A 533 -16.65 6.96 -10.13
CA ASP A 533 -16.84 5.89 -11.11
C ASP A 533 -16.34 4.55 -10.56
N LEU A 534 -17.26 3.72 -10.05
CA LEU A 534 -16.92 2.38 -9.53
C LEU A 534 -16.53 1.39 -10.63
N ALA A 535 -16.82 1.68 -11.89
CA ALA A 535 -16.55 0.78 -13.00
C ALA A 535 -15.22 1.09 -13.72
N ALA A 536 -14.38 1.97 -13.15
CA ALA A 536 -13.14 2.42 -13.79
C ALA A 536 -12.19 1.28 -14.17
N GLU A 537 -12.07 0.23 -13.33
CA GLU A 537 -11.22 -0.94 -13.61
C GLU A 537 -11.69 -1.79 -14.81
N SER A 538 -12.95 -1.69 -15.20
CA SER A 538 -13.53 -2.45 -16.32
C SER A 538 -13.84 -1.57 -17.55
N GLY A 539 -13.26 -0.37 -17.64
CA GLY A 539 -13.41 0.55 -18.77
C GLY A 539 -14.08 1.89 -18.43
N GLY A 540 -14.70 1.97 -17.24
CA GLY A 540 -15.32 3.17 -16.68
C GLY A 540 -16.67 3.50 -17.29
N ASN A 541 -17.61 3.95 -16.46
CA ASN A 541 -18.85 4.54 -16.95
C ASN A 541 -18.65 6.00 -17.41
N VAL A 542 -17.57 6.66 -16.99
CA VAL A 542 -17.36 8.10 -17.14
C VAL A 542 -16.14 8.37 -18.03
N GLU A 543 -16.33 9.14 -19.10
CA GLU A 543 -15.25 9.48 -20.02
C GLU A 543 -14.11 10.24 -19.33
N GLY A 544 -12.87 9.75 -19.45
CA GLY A 544 -11.70 10.33 -18.77
C GLY A 544 -11.50 9.86 -17.32
N SER A 545 -12.32 8.92 -16.84
CA SER A 545 -12.07 8.20 -15.59
C SER A 545 -10.84 7.30 -15.71
N VAL A 546 -9.94 7.38 -14.73
CA VAL A 546 -8.72 6.58 -14.66
C VAL A 546 -8.69 5.85 -13.32
N ALA A 547 -8.60 4.52 -13.35
CA ALA A 547 -8.67 3.69 -12.15
C ALA A 547 -7.53 4.00 -11.18
N GLY A 548 -7.88 4.40 -9.95
CA GLY A 548 -6.94 4.73 -8.89
C GLY A 548 -6.54 6.20 -8.83
N GLU A 549 -7.01 7.03 -9.77
CA GLU A 549 -6.67 8.45 -9.84
C GLU A 549 -7.87 9.35 -9.59
N THR A 550 -7.58 10.61 -9.21
CA THR A 550 -8.57 11.69 -9.16
C THR A 550 -8.20 12.74 -10.20
N ILE A 551 -8.97 12.80 -11.29
CA ILE A 551 -8.75 13.74 -12.37
C ILE A 551 -9.57 15.01 -12.10
N VAL A 552 -8.92 16.18 -12.18
CA VAL A 552 -9.62 17.47 -12.15
C VAL A 552 -9.76 17.99 -13.57
N THR A 553 -11.01 18.15 -14.01
CA THR A 553 -11.32 18.67 -15.35
C THR A 553 -11.05 20.17 -15.42
N SER A 554 -10.99 20.72 -16.64
CA SER A 554 -10.85 22.18 -16.86
C SER A 554 -12.00 23.01 -16.29
N GLY A 555 -13.18 22.40 -16.10
CA GLY A 555 -14.35 23.02 -15.44
C GLY A 555 -14.38 22.81 -13.92
N GLY A 556 -13.31 22.28 -13.33
CA GLY A 556 -13.18 22.05 -11.88
C GLY A 556 -14.03 20.91 -11.32
N VAL A 557 -14.63 20.06 -12.17
CA VAL A 557 -15.24 18.78 -11.74
C VAL A 557 -14.13 17.79 -11.40
N LYS A 558 -14.26 17.10 -10.27
CA LYS A 558 -13.34 16.03 -9.83
C LYS A 558 -13.90 14.67 -10.20
N ILE A 559 -13.14 13.86 -10.92
CA ILE A 559 -13.52 12.49 -11.32
C ILE A 559 -12.60 11.52 -10.59
N TRP A 560 -13.15 10.75 -9.65
CA TRP A 560 -12.44 9.68 -8.97
C TRP A 560 -12.76 8.35 -9.65
N GLY A 561 -11.72 7.71 -10.22
CA GLY A 561 -11.83 6.37 -10.77
C GLY A 561 -11.57 5.33 -9.69
N GLY A 562 -12.59 4.56 -9.33
CA GLY A 562 -12.47 3.53 -8.30
C GLY A 562 -11.48 2.44 -8.70
N LYS A 563 -10.59 2.08 -7.78
CA LYS A 563 -9.67 0.94 -7.94
C LYS A 563 -9.54 0.20 -6.62
N ASP A 564 -9.63 -1.13 -6.70
CA ASP A 564 -9.57 -2.04 -5.55
C ASP A 564 -10.50 -1.58 -4.42
N VAL A 565 -11.69 -1.05 -4.75
CA VAL A 565 -12.52 -0.28 -3.80
C VAL A 565 -12.89 -1.06 -2.54
N PRO A 566 -13.27 -2.35 -2.58
CA PRO A 566 -13.49 -3.14 -1.37
C PRO A 566 -12.26 -3.23 -0.45
N SER A 567 -11.05 -3.20 -1.02
CA SER A 567 -9.78 -3.21 -0.29
C SER A 567 -9.56 -1.95 0.55
N GLN A 568 -10.30 -0.87 0.28
CA GLN A 568 -10.31 0.34 1.12
C GLN A 568 -11.14 0.19 2.40
N LEU A 569 -11.85 -0.93 2.55
CA LEU A 569 -12.58 -1.32 3.77
C LEU A 569 -12.20 -2.75 4.19
N PRO A 570 -10.90 -3.00 4.43
CA PRO A 570 -10.35 -4.35 4.48
C PRO A 570 -10.95 -5.21 5.60
N PHE A 571 -11.29 -4.63 6.75
CA PHE A 571 -11.92 -5.36 7.86
C PHE A 571 -13.25 -6.02 7.45
N HIS A 572 -14.23 -5.23 7.02
CA HIS A 572 -15.54 -5.76 6.66
C HIS A 572 -15.54 -6.52 5.33
N ALA A 573 -14.74 -6.07 4.36
CA ALA A 573 -14.62 -6.75 3.08
C ALA A 573 -14.06 -8.16 3.24
N SER A 574 -13.01 -8.34 4.07
CA SER A 574 -12.46 -9.67 4.42
C SER A 574 -13.45 -10.49 5.22
N SER A 575 -14.09 -9.91 6.23
CA SER A 575 -15.04 -10.63 7.09
C SER A 575 -16.24 -11.18 6.31
N LEU A 576 -16.76 -10.42 5.35
CA LEU A 576 -17.84 -10.88 4.48
C LEU A 576 -17.35 -11.92 3.45
N TYR A 577 -16.24 -11.62 2.78
CA TYR A 577 -15.63 -12.51 1.80
C TYR A 577 -15.31 -13.89 2.39
N ALA A 578 -14.68 -13.92 3.56
CA ALA A 578 -14.33 -15.13 4.28
C ALA A 578 -15.55 -16.00 4.62
N ARG A 579 -16.70 -15.38 4.94
CA ARG A 579 -17.96 -16.12 5.14
C ARG A 579 -18.48 -16.71 3.83
N ASN A 580 -18.37 -15.99 2.71
CA ASN A 580 -18.75 -16.52 1.41
C ASN A 580 -17.89 -17.74 1.02
N VAL A 581 -16.56 -17.62 1.16
CA VAL A 581 -15.60 -18.70 0.93
C VAL A 581 -15.90 -19.90 1.83
N LEU A 582 -16.09 -19.66 3.14
CA LEU A 582 -16.43 -20.72 4.09
C LEU A 582 -17.69 -21.48 3.69
N ASN A 583 -18.77 -20.77 3.35
CA ASN A 583 -20.04 -21.40 3.02
C ASN A 583 -19.91 -22.27 1.77
N LEU A 584 -19.15 -21.83 0.76
CA LEU A 584 -18.88 -22.63 -0.43
C LEU A 584 -18.00 -23.85 -0.10
N LEU A 585 -16.92 -23.65 0.67
CA LEU A 585 -16.02 -24.71 1.07
C LEU A 585 -16.75 -25.82 1.84
N LEU A 586 -17.63 -25.44 2.79
CA LEU A 586 -18.36 -26.39 3.63
C LEU A 586 -19.34 -27.28 2.85
N LEU A 587 -19.78 -26.91 1.63
CA LEU A 587 -20.54 -27.82 0.77
C LEU A 587 -19.71 -29.04 0.35
N MET A 588 -18.39 -28.90 0.31
CA MET A 588 -17.45 -29.94 -0.13
C MET A 588 -16.87 -30.74 1.04
N VAL A 589 -17.14 -30.38 2.29
CA VAL A 589 -16.55 -31.05 3.46
C VAL A 589 -17.43 -32.22 3.92
N LYS A 590 -16.88 -33.44 3.90
CA LYS A 590 -17.49 -34.64 4.50
C LYS A 590 -16.41 -35.40 5.28
N ASP A 591 -16.68 -35.69 6.54
CA ASP A 591 -15.78 -36.43 7.45
C ASP A 591 -14.33 -35.90 7.48
N GLY A 592 -14.17 -34.57 7.52
CA GLY A 592 -12.86 -33.90 7.54
C GLY A 592 -12.11 -33.92 6.21
N LYS A 593 -12.73 -34.41 5.12
CA LYS A 593 -12.16 -34.40 3.77
C LYS A 593 -12.93 -33.45 2.87
N VAL A 594 -12.20 -32.75 2.01
CA VAL A 594 -12.79 -31.83 1.03
C VAL A 594 -12.87 -32.56 -0.31
N THR A 595 -14.07 -32.70 -0.86
CA THR A 595 -14.29 -33.35 -2.15
C THR A 595 -15.40 -32.64 -2.91
N PRO A 596 -15.13 -32.12 -4.12
CA PRO A 596 -16.15 -31.48 -4.94
C PRO A 596 -17.20 -32.49 -5.40
N ASP A 597 -18.47 -32.20 -5.16
CA ASP A 597 -19.61 -32.97 -5.66
C ASP A 597 -20.23 -32.25 -6.86
N PHE A 598 -19.88 -32.69 -8.07
CA PHE A 598 -20.39 -32.08 -9.31
C PHE A 598 -21.87 -32.39 -9.60
N ALA A 599 -22.55 -33.19 -8.77
CA ALA A 599 -24.01 -33.27 -8.81
C ALA A 599 -24.66 -32.05 -8.14
N ASP A 600 -23.93 -31.32 -7.29
CA ASP A 600 -24.36 -30.03 -6.75
C ASP A 600 -24.12 -28.92 -7.79
N GLU A 601 -25.21 -28.32 -8.26
CA GLU A 601 -25.20 -27.22 -9.25
C GLU A 601 -24.28 -26.04 -8.86
N ILE A 602 -24.14 -25.72 -7.56
CA ILE A 602 -23.26 -24.64 -7.10
C ILE A 602 -21.82 -25.02 -7.37
N ILE A 603 -21.41 -26.23 -6.96
CA ILE A 603 -20.04 -26.71 -7.13
C ILE A 603 -19.73 -26.86 -8.62
N ASP A 604 -20.63 -27.47 -9.39
CA ASP A 604 -20.45 -27.65 -10.83
C ASP A 604 -20.27 -26.32 -11.56
N THR A 605 -21.12 -25.33 -11.28
CA THR A 605 -21.07 -24.03 -11.94
C THR A 605 -19.85 -23.21 -11.51
N ALA A 606 -19.46 -23.25 -10.22
CA ALA A 606 -18.31 -22.48 -9.75
C ALA A 606 -16.98 -23.07 -10.22
N THR A 607 -16.91 -24.37 -10.54
CA THR A 607 -15.64 -25.03 -10.87
C THR A 607 -15.19 -24.73 -12.31
N VAL A 608 -14.05 -24.07 -12.46
CA VAL A 608 -13.47 -23.70 -13.77
C VAL A 608 -12.35 -24.64 -14.23
N THR A 609 -11.75 -25.42 -13.33
CA THR A 609 -10.77 -26.45 -13.69
C THR A 609 -10.98 -27.71 -12.86
N PHE A 610 -10.74 -28.88 -13.45
CA PHE A 610 -10.76 -30.17 -12.75
C PHE A 610 -9.97 -31.21 -13.54
N GLY A 611 -9.24 -32.09 -12.85
CA GLY A 611 -8.60 -33.25 -13.49
C GLY A 611 -7.62 -32.90 -14.62
N GLY A 612 -6.91 -31.77 -14.51
CA GLY A 612 -5.97 -31.34 -15.54
C GLY A 612 -6.56 -30.49 -16.67
N GLN A 613 -7.87 -30.23 -16.65
CA GLN A 613 -8.58 -29.61 -17.77
C GLN A 613 -9.41 -28.40 -17.33
N ARG A 614 -9.59 -27.45 -18.26
CA ARG A 614 -10.61 -26.40 -18.11
C ARG A 614 -12.00 -27.04 -18.19
N ARG A 615 -12.91 -26.55 -17.36
CA ARG A 615 -14.34 -26.86 -17.43
C ARG A 615 -15.08 -25.66 -18.00
N THR A 616 -16.15 -25.94 -18.72
CA THR A 616 -17.13 -24.91 -19.10
C THR A 616 -18.35 -25.07 -18.17
N PRO A 617 -18.71 -24.05 -17.38
CA PRO A 617 -19.86 -24.10 -16.49
C PRO A 617 -21.15 -24.44 -17.27
N GLY A 618 -21.95 -25.39 -16.78
CA GLY A 618 -23.21 -25.80 -17.42
C GLY A 618 -23.07 -26.57 -18.75
N GLY A 619 -21.85 -26.89 -19.18
CA GLY A 619 -21.63 -27.81 -20.29
C GLY A 619 -21.84 -29.25 -19.82
N THR A 620 -22.86 -29.93 -20.34
CA THR A 620 -22.99 -31.38 -20.19
C THR A 620 -21.65 -32.03 -20.50
N SER A 621 -21.10 -32.76 -19.53
CA SER A 621 -19.98 -33.66 -19.73
C SER A 621 -20.19 -34.43 -21.03
N ALA A 622 -19.26 -34.26 -21.97
CA ALA A 622 -19.19 -35.13 -23.12
C ALA A 622 -19.11 -36.57 -22.56
N LYS A 623 -20.18 -37.34 -22.76
CA LYS A 623 -20.16 -38.78 -22.58
C LYS A 623 -18.99 -39.34 -23.39
N GLY A 624 -18.06 -39.98 -22.69
CA GLY A 624 -17.19 -41.00 -23.26
C GLY A 624 -15.71 -40.65 -23.30
N ALA A 625 -14.95 -41.25 -22.39
CA ALA A 625 -13.89 -42.17 -22.78
C ALA A 625 -13.78 -43.25 -21.70
N GLN A 626 -13.96 -44.50 -22.14
CA GLN A 626 -13.63 -45.71 -21.40
C GLN A 626 -12.12 -45.81 -21.16
#